data_AF-A0A971N175-F1
#
_entry.id   AF-A0A971N175-F1
#
_cell.length_a   1.000
_cell.length_b   1.000
_cell.length_c   1.000
_cell.angle_alpha   90.00
_cell.angle_beta   90.00
_cell.angle_gamma   90.00
#
_symmetry.space_group_name_H-M   'P 1'
#
loop_
_entity.id
_entity.type
_entity.pdbx_description
1 polymer ?
#
loop_
_entity_poly.entity_id
_entity_poly.type
_entity_poly.pdbx_seq_one_letter_code
_entity_poly.pdbx_strand_id
1 'polypeptide(L)'
;MKKNSFRQPFILLILILAASIFLGGCATTGKPPNPGDWGYDCLVTYNALGGVVNNREVRETFYMKNSYLFEPSGSTNMLIEPIRDGYILVGWYTDKEDVVAEDGSISYLFKEENRWDFDTDRVEEDMTIYARWIPQGKVKYVDPETDEVKFSKDITGNDAIQPLTPAAEALIAKPGKTFDGYYANSELTIPFPFGEFEFREPILSNEEVYAQLFELFPDYFEEIEYVEPEEDQETEYDTSDLFINKLGYALTTEDETALSEIRAAKDAIYEESISYYMENAANRIIYLKYSDGRYIQVSKASDLKALGKTGFLGIDKSGNEIDGYIIMNDIDFAGETLAMADSFSGKIVGNGYTLKNIKLRLKSKKMDQDKHKDIALFNELNGAEIENVIFENAIVELDVNSGISIDAAFLAIKSTDSVLTNVKFTSLSLTSGKGDDGKAIYRLGDLFVEETGTKAENVTGENIVITVSDDALLNRFLDN
;
A
#
# COMPACT_ATOMS: atom_id res chain seq x y z
N MET A 1 32.14 33.96 3.19
CA MET A 1 31.84 35.10 2.30
C MET A 1 30.81 35.97 2.99
N LYS A 2 30.95 37.30 2.97
CA LYS A 2 29.92 38.20 3.49
C LYS A 2 28.74 38.10 2.51
N LYS A 3 27.58 37.58 2.94
CA LYS A 3 26.33 37.75 2.18
C LYS A 3 26.07 39.25 2.07
N ASN A 4 25.80 39.74 0.87
CA ASN A 4 25.44 41.14 0.67
C ASN A 4 24.04 41.34 1.27
N SER A 5 23.94 42.16 2.32
CA SER A 5 22.64 42.50 2.92
C SER A 5 21.98 43.56 2.03
N PHE A 6 20.98 43.19 1.24
CA PHE A 6 20.20 44.11 0.44
C PHE A 6 19.03 44.61 1.29
N ARG A 7 19.12 45.86 1.78
CA ARG A 7 18.04 46.51 2.53
C ARG A 7 17.09 47.14 1.51
N GLN A 8 16.09 46.38 1.06
CA GLN A 8 14.98 46.98 0.33
C GLN A 8 13.87 47.37 1.32
N PRO A 9 13.45 48.64 1.30
CA PRO A 9 12.51 49.20 2.26
C PRO A 9 11.02 48.90 1.94
N PHE A 10 10.16 48.80 2.96
CA PHE A 10 8.84 48.17 2.98
C PHE A 10 7.83 49.28 2.91
N ILE A 11 6.97 49.20 1.91
CA ILE A 11 5.68 49.86 2.02
C ILE A 11 4.85 48.98 2.92
N LEU A 12 4.35 49.62 3.98
CA LEU A 12 3.18 49.20 4.74
C LEU A 12 2.27 48.47 3.78
N LEU A 13 2.10 47.17 3.99
CA LEU A 13 1.05 46.37 3.38
C LEU A 13 -0.16 47.31 3.34
N ILE A 14 -0.46 47.91 2.18
CA ILE A 14 -1.78 48.45 1.99
C ILE A 14 -2.54 47.15 2.11
N LEU A 15 -3.14 46.96 3.27
CA LEU A 15 -4.38 46.26 3.45
C LEU A 15 -5.26 46.85 2.35
N ILE A 16 -5.03 46.35 1.14
CA ILE A 16 -5.91 46.44 0.00
C ILE A 16 -7.02 45.60 0.57
N LEU A 17 -7.91 46.30 1.25
CA LEU A 17 -9.15 45.78 1.73
C LEU A 17 -9.79 45.34 0.42
N ALA A 18 -9.57 44.08 0.05
CA ALA A 18 -10.32 43.42 -0.98
C ALA A 18 -11.73 43.65 -0.52
N ALA A 19 -12.38 44.66 -1.09
CA ALA A 19 -13.70 45.10 -0.69
C ALA A 19 -14.59 43.96 -1.15
N SER A 20 -14.65 42.93 -0.31
CA SER A 20 -15.62 41.88 -0.32
C SER A 20 -16.89 42.58 0.15
N ILE A 21 -17.43 43.42 -0.74
CA ILE A 21 -18.72 44.07 -0.58
C ILE A 21 -19.70 42.92 -0.62
N PHE A 22 -19.97 42.36 0.55
CA PHE A 22 -21.14 41.57 0.80
C PHE A 22 -22.32 42.46 0.41
N LEU A 23 -22.98 42.13 -0.70
CA LEU A 23 -24.36 42.54 -0.94
C LEU A 23 -25.26 41.80 0.06
N GLY A 24 -25.05 42.04 1.35
CA GLY A 24 -25.96 41.76 2.44
C GLY A 24 -26.66 43.07 2.77
N GLY A 25 -27.93 43.17 2.39
CA GLY A 25 -28.67 44.43 2.45
C GLY A 25 -28.72 45.06 3.84
N CYS A 26 -28.44 46.37 3.88
CA CYS A 26 -29.13 47.29 4.77
C CYS A 26 -29.13 48.68 4.15
N ALA A 27 -30.33 49.24 4.04
CA ALA A 27 -30.61 50.51 3.38
C ALA A 27 -29.87 51.66 4.04
N THR A 28 -29.00 52.34 3.27
CA THR A 28 -28.69 53.75 3.45
C THR A 28 -28.80 54.44 2.09
N THR A 29 -29.43 55.61 2.10
CA THR A 29 -29.63 56.45 0.93
C THR A 29 -28.30 57.04 0.46
N GLY A 30 -27.66 56.36 -0.47
CA GLY A 30 -26.43 56.76 -1.17
C GLY A 30 -26.21 55.81 -2.33
N LYS A 31 -25.58 56.25 -3.42
CA LYS A 31 -25.18 55.32 -4.50
C LYS A 31 -24.37 54.17 -3.87
N PRO A 32 -24.59 52.90 -4.29
CA PRO A 32 -23.72 51.82 -3.85
C PRO A 32 -22.27 52.22 -4.12
N PRO A 33 -21.35 52.04 -3.16
CA PRO A 33 -19.95 52.38 -3.37
C PRO A 33 -19.44 51.63 -4.61
N ASN A 34 -18.94 52.39 -5.59
CA ASN A 34 -18.34 51.84 -6.79
C ASN A 34 -16.83 51.67 -6.52
N PRO A 35 -16.27 50.46 -6.58
CA PRO A 35 -14.84 50.23 -6.34
C PRO A 35 -13.92 51.11 -7.19
N GLY A 36 -14.33 51.44 -8.42
CA GLY A 36 -13.58 52.36 -9.29
C GLY A 36 -13.44 53.78 -8.75
N ASP A 37 -14.34 54.24 -7.87
CA ASP A 37 -14.20 55.54 -7.19
C ASP A 37 -13.01 55.56 -6.21
N TRP A 38 -12.43 54.39 -5.90
CA TRP A 38 -11.26 54.20 -5.04
C TRP A 38 -10.03 53.68 -5.80
N GLY A 39 -10.05 53.73 -7.15
CA GLY A 39 -8.95 53.28 -8.02
C GLY A 39 -8.90 51.77 -8.27
N TYR A 40 -9.93 51.03 -7.85
CA TYR A 40 -10.08 49.60 -8.12
C TYR A 40 -10.86 49.39 -9.41
N ASP A 41 -10.17 49.63 -10.54
CA ASP A 41 -10.79 49.68 -11.86
C ASP A 41 -10.78 48.34 -12.62
N CYS A 42 -10.06 47.32 -12.11
CA CYS A 42 -9.92 46.03 -12.78
C CYS A 42 -10.71 44.94 -12.03
N LEU A 43 -11.65 44.29 -12.71
CA LEU A 43 -12.38 43.13 -12.21
C LEU A 43 -11.61 41.85 -12.52
N VAL A 44 -11.18 41.13 -11.49
CA VAL A 44 -10.52 39.83 -11.63
C VAL A 44 -11.42 38.71 -11.17
N THR A 45 -11.60 37.75 -12.07
CA THR A 45 -12.45 36.58 -11.87
C THR A 45 -11.60 35.34 -11.62
N TYR A 46 -11.69 34.79 -10.42
CA TYR A 46 -11.11 33.49 -10.06
C TYR A 46 -12.15 32.41 -10.38
N ASN A 47 -11.90 31.63 -11.42
CA ASN A 47 -12.74 30.51 -11.81
C ASN A 47 -12.10 29.19 -11.36
N ALA A 48 -12.70 28.52 -10.39
CA ALA A 48 -12.19 27.30 -9.78
C ALA A 48 -12.40 26.04 -10.64
N LEU A 49 -13.09 26.12 -11.79
CA LEU A 49 -13.29 25.03 -12.75
C LEU A 49 -13.62 23.66 -12.11
N GLY A 50 -14.84 23.56 -11.58
CA GLY A 50 -15.32 22.36 -10.87
C GLY A 50 -14.83 22.22 -9.42
N GLY A 51 -13.89 23.05 -8.97
CA GLY A 51 -13.59 23.26 -7.55
C GLY A 51 -14.42 24.40 -6.93
N VAL A 52 -14.13 24.75 -5.68
CA VAL A 52 -14.74 25.89 -4.99
C VAL A 52 -13.73 26.75 -4.25
N VAL A 53 -13.78 28.06 -4.44
CA VAL A 53 -13.13 29.09 -3.60
C VAL A 53 -14.19 29.67 -2.67
N ASN A 54 -14.03 29.55 -1.35
CA ASN A 54 -15.03 30.04 -0.37
C ASN A 54 -16.46 29.54 -0.67
N ASN A 55 -16.61 28.25 -1.00
CA ASN A 55 -17.87 27.60 -1.38
C ASN A 55 -18.52 28.16 -2.67
N ARG A 56 -17.76 28.84 -3.54
CA ARG A 56 -18.23 29.32 -4.84
C ARG A 56 -17.28 28.85 -5.93
N GLU A 57 -17.83 28.45 -7.08
CA GLU A 57 -17.02 28.07 -8.25
C GLU A 57 -16.34 29.30 -8.86
N VAL A 58 -17.03 30.44 -8.87
CA VAL A 58 -16.50 31.69 -9.40
C VAL A 58 -16.46 32.74 -8.29
N ARG A 59 -15.31 33.41 -8.17
CA ARG A 59 -15.11 34.52 -7.23
C ARG A 59 -14.55 35.74 -7.95
N GLU A 60 -15.30 36.83 -7.87
CA GLU A 60 -14.91 38.13 -8.42
C GLU A 60 -14.37 39.05 -7.33
N THR A 61 -13.26 39.72 -7.61
CA THR A 61 -12.62 40.72 -6.74
C THR A 61 -12.08 41.86 -7.59
N PHE A 62 -12.18 43.10 -7.10
CA PHE A 62 -11.64 44.27 -7.79
C PHE A 62 -10.21 44.57 -7.32
N TYR A 63 -9.36 44.95 -8.26
CA TYR A 63 -7.94 45.28 -8.08
C TYR A 63 -7.60 46.62 -8.72
N MET A 64 -6.52 47.24 -8.26
CA MET A 64 -5.96 48.42 -8.92
C MET A 64 -5.19 47.99 -10.16
N LYS A 65 -5.15 48.85 -11.18
CA LYS A 65 -4.27 48.63 -12.33
C LYS A 65 -2.80 48.61 -11.89
N ASN A 66 -1.99 47.76 -12.50
CA ASN A 66 -0.59 47.49 -12.18
C ASN A 66 -0.36 46.99 -10.74
N SER A 67 -1.34 46.28 -10.16
CA SER A 67 -1.21 45.65 -8.83
C SER A 67 -0.99 44.14 -8.92
N TYR A 68 -0.46 43.57 -7.84
CA TYR A 68 -0.36 42.12 -7.64
C TYR A 68 -1.73 41.50 -7.35
N LEU A 69 -1.93 40.27 -7.79
CA LEU A 69 -3.07 39.47 -7.36
C LEU A 69 -2.79 38.80 -6.02
N PHE A 70 -3.83 38.71 -5.19
CA PHE A 70 -3.80 37.82 -4.05
C PHE A 70 -3.95 36.39 -4.54
N GLU A 71 -2.94 35.57 -4.28
CA GLU A 71 -3.07 34.13 -4.38
C GLU A 71 -4.14 33.65 -3.39
N PRO A 72 -5.09 32.80 -3.82
CA PRO A 72 -6.04 32.19 -2.91
C PRO A 72 -5.32 31.20 -1.99
N SER A 73 -4.77 31.68 -0.87
CA SER A 73 -4.06 30.89 0.14
C SER A 73 -4.34 31.36 1.58
N GLY A 74 -5.33 32.25 1.75
CA GLY A 74 -5.67 32.88 3.02
C GLY A 74 -6.54 32.02 3.95
N SER A 75 -6.90 32.60 5.11
CA SER A 75 -7.82 31.98 6.10
C SER A 75 -9.30 32.13 5.70
N THR A 76 -10.22 31.44 6.40
CA THR A 76 -11.66 31.26 6.09
C THR A 76 -12.48 32.52 5.73
N ASN A 77 -11.98 33.73 6.05
CA ASN A 77 -12.63 35.01 5.73
C ASN A 77 -11.93 35.81 4.60
N MET A 78 -10.86 35.28 4.01
CA MET A 78 -10.12 35.80 2.85
C MET A 78 -10.28 34.86 1.65
N LEU A 79 -9.69 35.16 0.49
CA LEU A 79 -9.57 34.20 -0.61
C LEU A 79 -8.80 32.97 -0.10
N ILE A 80 -9.52 31.87 0.18
CA ILE A 80 -8.92 30.60 0.59
C ILE A 80 -8.48 29.81 -0.62
N GLU A 81 -7.54 28.89 -0.41
CA GLU A 81 -7.17 27.91 -1.42
C GLU A 81 -8.40 27.14 -1.88
N PRO A 82 -8.64 27.06 -3.21
CA PRO A 82 -9.77 26.32 -3.71
C PRO A 82 -9.64 24.85 -3.32
N ILE A 83 -10.78 24.18 -3.17
CA ILE A 83 -10.83 22.75 -2.89
C ILE A 83 -11.65 22.07 -3.98
N ARG A 84 -11.14 20.93 -4.48
CA ARG A 84 -11.85 20.01 -5.36
C ARG A 84 -11.56 18.59 -4.90
N ASP A 85 -12.60 17.89 -4.42
CA ASP A 85 -12.43 16.57 -3.80
C ASP A 85 -11.80 15.56 -4.77
N GLY A 86 -10.70 14.93 -4.35
CA GLY A 86 -9.91 14.00 -5.17
C GLY A 86 -8.98 14.64 -6.20
N TYR A 87 -8.71 15.95 -6.12
CA TYR A 87 -7.80 16.67 -7.02
C TYR A 87 -6.82 17.57 -6.25
N ILE A 88 -5.67 17.83 -6.86
CA ILE A 88 -4.63 18.76 -6.40
C ILE A 88 -4.67 20.00 -7.28
N LEU A 89 -4.67 21.19 -6.67
CA LEU A 89 -4.51 22.46 -7.37
C LEU A 89 -3.04 22.61 -7.78
N VAL A 90 -2.77 22.80 -9.08
CA VAL A 90 -1.38 22.89 -9.58
C VAL A 90 -1.00 24.26 -10.14
N GLY A 91 -1.92 25.21 -10.10
CA GLY A 91 -1.70 26.58 -10.53
C GLY A 91 -2.93 27.24 -11.11
N TRP A 92 -2.74 28.48 -11.54
CA TRP A 92 -3.75 29.33 -12.16
C TRP A 92 -3.31 29.76 -13.56
N TYR A 93 -4.25 29.87 -14.49
CA TYR A 93 -3.96 30.16 -15.90
C TYR A 93 -4.89 31.23 -16.44
N THR A 94 -4.39 32.09 -17.32
CA THR A 94 -5.18 33.16 -17.95
C THR A 94 -6.06 32.67 -19.10
N ASP A 95 -5.74 31.50 -19.67
CA ASP A 95 -6.48 30.91 -20.78
C ASP A 95 -6.53 29.38 -20.67
N LYS A 96 -7.53 28.77 -21.32
CA LYS A 96 -7.76 27.33 -21.34
C LYS A 96 -8.44 26.91 -22.64
N GLU A 97 -8.19 25.68 -23.07
CA GLU A 97 -8.92 25.04 -24.17
C GLU A 97 -9.88 23.97 -23.63
N ASP A 98 -11.15 24.06 -24.02
CA ASP A 98 -12.19 23.10 -23.60
C ASP A 98 -12.15 21.86 -24.48
N VAL A 99 -12.01 20.69 -23.85
CA VAL A 99 -12.06 19.39 -24.50
C VAL A 99 -13.31 18.66 -24.02
N VAL A 100 -14.22 18.37 -24.96
CA VAL A 100 -15.45 17.63 -24.67
C VAL A 100 -15.24 16.17 -25.06
N ALA A 101 -15.30 15.27 -24.09
CA ALA A 101 -15.24 13.84 -24.32
C ALA A 101 -16.54 13.30 -24.94
N GLU A 102 -16.49 12.10 -25.51
CA GLU A 102 -17.66 11.46 -26.15
C GLU A 102 -18.84 11.24 -25.19
N ASP A 103 -18.58 11.15 -23.89
CA ASP A 103 -19.59 11.01 -22.83
C ASP A 103 -20.18 12.35 -22.36
N GLY A 104 -19.75 13.47 -22.95
CA GLY A 104 -20.19 14.82 -22.60
C GLY A 104 -19.47 15.43 -21.39
N SER A 105 -18.47 14.74 -20.82
CA SER A 105 -17.60 15.33 -19.79
C SER A 105 -16.65 16.35 -20.40
N ILE A 106 -16.35 17.41 -19.64
CA ILE A 106 -15.45 18.51 -20.06
C ILE A 106 -14.14 18.35 -19.31
N SER A 107 -13.03 18.30 -20.05
CA SER A 107 -11.67 18.47 -19.55
C SER A 107 -11.06 19.74 -20.11
N TYR A 108 -9.99 20.22 -19.48
CA TYR A 108 -9.36 21.49 -19.80
C TYR A 108 -7.88 21.26 -20.13
N LEU A 109 -7.44 21.79 -21.27
CA LEU A 109 -6.02 21.86 -21.62
C LEU A 109 -5.50 23.26 -21.30
N PHE A 110 -4.31 23.30 -20.72
CA PHE A 110 -3.62 24.52 -20.34
C PHE A 110 -2.26 24.54 -21.02
N LYS A 111 -1.84 25.72 -21.47
CA LYS A 111 -0.52 25.93 -22.04
C LYS A 111 0.37 26.59 -21.01
N GLU A 112 1.66 26.22 -20.99
CA GLU A 112 2.63 26.69 -20.01
C GLU A 112 2.76 28.22 -20.04
N GLU A 113 2.72 28.83 -21.23
CA GLU A 113 2.83 30.27 -21.43
C GLU A 113 1.67 31.09 -20.84
N ASN A 114 0.55 30.43 -20.53
CA ASN A 114 -0.63 31.07 -19.96
C ASN A 114 -0.69 30.94 -18.43
N ARG A 115 0.33 30.34 -17.79
CA ARG A 115 0.40 30.23 -16.35
C ARG A 115 0.51 31.64 -15.74
N TRP A 116 -0.31 31.91 -14.73
CA TRP A 116 -0.26 33.16 -13.98
C TRP A 116 0.79 33.09 -12.86
N ASP A 117 1.64 34.11 -12.79
CA ASP A 117 2.65 34.26 -11.74
C ASP A 117 2.22 35.27 -10.69
N PHE A 118 1.89 34.79 -9.49
CA PHE A 118 1.53 35.69 -8.39
C PHE A 118 2.71 36.55 -7.89
N ASP A 119 3.96 36.16 -8.18
CA ASP A 119 5.16 36.89 -7.75
C ASP A 119 5.55 38.02 -8.71
N THR A 120 5.26 37.87 -10.01
CA THR A 120 5.80 38.75 -11.07
C THR A 120 4.75 39.37 -11.96
N ASP A 121 3.57 38.78 -12.12
CA ASP A 121 2.56 39.32 -13.03
C ASP A 121 1.79 40.49 -12.39
N ARG A 122 1.20 41.33 -13.23
CA ARG A 122 0.43 42.52 -12.82
C ARG A 122 -0.92 42.57 -13.52
N VAL A 123 -1.92 43.08 -12.80
CA VAL A 123 -3.26 43.27 -13.36
C VAL A 123 -3.29 44.51 -14.25
N GLU A 124 -3.52 44.36 -15.55
CA GLU A 124 -3.57 45.48 -16.50
C GLU A 124 -5.00 45.90 -16.89
N GLU A 125 -5.94 44.95 -16.86
CA GLU A 125 -7.35 45.11 -17.22
C GLU A 125 -8.22 44.01 -16.58
N ASP A 126 -9.53 44.02 -16.89
CA ASP A 126 -10.45 42.96 -16.47
C ASP A 126 -9.99 41.61 -17.02
N MET A 127 -9.81 40.62 -16.14
CA MET A 127 -9.27 39.33 -16.53
C MET A 127 -9.92 38.18 -15.76
N THR A 128 -9.79 36.98 -16.32
CA THR A 128 -10.19 35.74 -15.66
C THR A 128 -8.98 34.83 -15.53
N ILE A 129 -8.79 34.25 -14.34
CA ILE A 129 -7.84 33.18 -14.12
C ILE A 129 -8.58 31.90 -13.75
N TYR A 130 -8.05 30.78 -14.25
CA TYR A 130 -8.65 29.47 -14.22
C TYR A 130 -7.79 28.52 -13.39
N ALA A 131 -8.39 27.85 -12.40
CA ALA A 131 -7.69 26.85 -11.59
C ALA A 131 -7.43 25.59 -12.42
N ARG A 132 -6.17 25.13 -12.45
CA ARG A 132 -5.80 23.85 -13.03
C ARG A 132 -5.72 22.78 -11.95
N TRP A 133 -6.38 21.66 -12.22
CA TRP A 133 -6.49 20.52 -11.31
C TRP A 133 -5.87 19.27 -11.93
N ILE A 134 -5.12 18.51 -11.14
CA ILE A 134 -4.72 17.15 -11.49
C ILE A 134 -5.32 16.16 -10.49
N PRO A 135 -5.61 14.91 -10.89
CA PRO A 135 -6.17 13.93 -9.97
C PRO A 135 -5.20 13.63 -8.81
N GLN A 136 -5.73 13.51 -7.59
CA GLN A 136 -4.98 12.94 -6.47
C GLN A 136 -4.60 11.50 -6.83
N GLY A 137 -3.33 11.16 -6.63
CA GLY A 137 -2.81 9.85 -6.93
C GLY A 137 -3.51 8.80 -6.09
N LYS A 138 -3.95 7.71 -6.73
CA LYS A 138 -4.61 6.61 -6.03
C LYS A 138 -4.00 5.28 -6.43
N VAL A 139 -3.82 4.40 -5.45
CA VAL A 139 -3.59 2.99 -5.68
C VAL A 139 -4.91 2.24 -5.60
N LYS A 140 -5.25 1.48 -6.64
CA LYS A 140 -6.47 0.68 -6.75
C LYS A 140 -6.11 -0.80 -6.75
N TYR A 141 -6.76 -1.58 -5.90
CA TYR A 141 -6.68 -3.03 -5.86
C TYR A 141 -7.86 -3.59 -6.62
N VAL A 142 -7.60 -4.18 -7.78
CA VAL A 142 -8.61 -4.57 -8.76
C VAL A 142 -8.70 -6.08 -8.85
N ASP A 143 -9.94 -6.55 -8.95
CA ASP A 143 -10.25 -7.91 -9.32
C ASP A 143 -10.17 -8.05 -10.85
N PRO A 144 -9.17 -8.75 -11.41
CA PRO A 144 -8.98 -8.84 -12.86
C PRO A 144 -10.11 -9.57 -13.58
N GLU A 145 -10.91 -10.39 -12.87
CA GLU A 145 -12.02 -11.13 -13.47
C GLU A 145 -13.22 -10.22 -13.78
N THR A 146 -13.45 -9.20 -12.95
CA THR A 146 -14.63 -8.32 -13.02
C THR A 146 -14.29 -6.87 -13.33
N ASP A 147 -12.99 -6.53 -13.34
CA ASP A 147 -12.47 -5.15 -13.40
C ASP A 147 -12.99 -4.26 -12.25
N GLU A 148 -13.41 -4.88 -11.15
CA GLU A 148 -13.97 -4.18 -10.00
C GLU A 148 -12.87 -3.73 -9.04
N VAL A 149 -12.90 -2.45 -8.63
CA VAL A 149 -12.02 -1.91 -7.59
C VAL A 149 -12.50 -2.42 -6.22
N LYS A 150 -11.75 -3.35 -5.64
CA LYS A 150 -12.04 -3.93 -4.32
C LYS A 150 -11.56 -3.07 -3.16
N PHE A 151 -10.50 -2.30 -3.39
CA PHE A 151 -9.96 -1.38 -2.39
C PHE A 151 -9.24 -0.23 -3.09
N SER A 152 -9.26 0.96 -2.51
CA SER A 152 -8.49 2.10 -3.02
C SER A 152 -7.94 2.95 -1.88
N LYS A 153 -6.75 3.49 -2.06
CA LYS A 153 -6.10 4.41 -1.10
C LYS A 153 -5.44 5.56 -1.85
N ASP A 154 -5.48 6.74 -1.26
CA ASP A 154 -4.75 7.90 -1.79
C ASP A 154 -3.24 7.72 -1.57
N ILE A 155 -2.47 8.14 -2.57
CA ILE A 155 -1.02 8.18 -2.54
C ILE A 155 -0.62 9.52 -1.95
N THR A 156 -0.11 9.48 -0.73
CA THR A 156 0.31 10.66 0.06
C THR A 156 1.78 10.56 0.49
N GLY A 157 2.55 9.66 -0.11
CA GLY A 157 3.90 9.32 0.32
C GLY A 157 4.40 7.98 -0.22
N ASN A 158 5.69 7.70 -0.02
CA ASN A 158 6.34 6.46 -0.47
C ASN A 158 5.67 5.19 0.10
N ASP A 159 5.25 5.24 1.37
CA ASP A 159 4.61 4.11 2.07
C ASP A 159 3.11 3.94 1.70
N ALA A 160 2.60 4.73 0.76
CA ALA A 160 1.20 4.62 0.38
C ALA A 160 0.88 3.29 -0.33
N ILE A 161 1.85 2.72 -1.04
CA ILE A 161 1.72 1.49 -1.81
C ILE A 161 2.34 0.32 -1.05
N GLN A 162 1.49 -0.47 -0.42
CA GLN A 162 1.89 -1.59 0.44
C GLN A 162 0.86 -2.73 0.32
N PRO A 163 1.20 -3.99 0.65
CA PRO A 163 0.22 -5.05 0.78
C PRO A 163 -0.94 -4.64 1.69
N LEU A 164 -2.14 -5.14 1.38
CA LEU A 164 -3.30 -4.88 2.24
C LEU A 164 -3.08 -5.52 3.61
N THR A 165 -3.59 -4.83 4.64
CA THR A 165 -3.58 -5.41 5.99
C THR A 165 -4.48 -6.66 6.04
N PRO A 166 -4.25 -7.62 6.96
CA PRO A 166 -5.11 -8.79 7.09
C PRO A 166 -6.60 -8.47 7.26
N ALA A 167 -6.92 -7.32 7.89
CA ALA A 167 -8.30 -6.85 8.02
C ALA A 167 -8.90 -6.40 6.68
N ALA A 168 -8.11 -5.72 5.84
CA ALA A 168 -8.55 -5.31 4.50
C ALA A 168 -8.63 -6.52 3.56
N GLU A 169 -7.68 -7.47 3.62
CA GLU A 169 -7.73 -8.73 2.87
C GLU A 169 -9.00 -9.54 3.19
N ALA A 170 -9.42 -9.57 4.46
CA ALA A 170 -10.66 -10.24 4.86
C ALA A 170 -11.92 -9.59 4.25
N LEU A 171 -11.92 -8.29 3.97
CA LEU A 171 -13.04 -7.58 3.34
C LEU A 171 -13.15 -7.83 1.84
N ILE A 172 -12.04 -8.21 1.19
CA ILE A 172 -11.98 -8.51 -0.25
C ILE A 172 -12.01 -10.02 -0.54
N ALA A 173 -12.01 -10.85 0.50
CA ALA A 173 -12.01 -12.30 0.38
C ALA A 173 -13.23 -12.81 -0.41
N LYS A 174 -12.98 -13.72 -1.35
CA LYS A 174 -14.01 -14.38 -2.15
C LYS A 174 -14.39 -15.73 -1.53
N PRO A 175 -15.69 -16.04 -1.34
CA PRO A 175 -16.13 -17.35 -0.89
C PRO A 175 -15.62 -18.45 -1.81
N GLY A 176 -15.01 -19.49 -1.23
CA GLY A 176 -14.51 -20.64 -1.99
C GLY A 176 -13.24 -20.38 -2.80
N LYS A 177 -12.57 -19.22 -2.64
CA LYS A 177 -11.29 -18.94 -3.29
C LYS A 177 -10.21 -18.60 -2.26
N THR A 178 -8.95 -18.76 -2.67
CA THR A 178 -7.74 -18.40 -1.92
C THR A 178 -7.10 -17.19 -2.56
N PHE A 179 -6.64 -16.24 -1.74
CA PHE A 179 -5.87 -15.08 -2.22
C PHE A 179 -4.40 -15.47 -2.43
N ASP A 180 -3.89 -15.30 -3.64
CA ASP A 180 -2.53 -15.72 -4.02
C ASP A 180 -1.50 -14.60 -4.03
N GLY A 181 -1.96 -13.34 -3.99
CA GLY A 181 -1.09 -12.17 -3.94
C GLY A 181 -1.43 -11.10 -4.98
N TYR A 182 -0.44 -10.23 -5.20
CA TYR A 182 -0.57 -8.96 -5.91
C TYR A 182 0.25 -8.98 -7.20
N TYR A 183 -0.34 -8.46 -8.29
CA TYR A 183 0.25 -8.50 -9.63
C TYR A 183 0.18 -7.13 -10.31
N ALA A 184 1.16 -6.83 -11.16
CA ALA A 184 1.30 -5.56 -11.89
C ALA A 184 0.49 -5.52 -13.19
N ASN A 185 0.00 -6.66 -13.68
CA ASN A 185 -0.77 -6.78 -14.91
C ASN A 185 -2.01 -7.65 -14.74
N SER A 186 -3.03 -7.41 -15.57
CA SER A 186 -4.31 -8.12 -15.52
C SER A 186 -4.21 -9.61 -15.87
N GLU A 187 -3.16 -10.02 -16.61
CA GLU A 187 -2.91 -11.43 -16.91
C GLU A 187 -2.29 -12.21 -15.74
N LEU A 188 -1.98 -11.54 -14.62
CA LEU A 188 -1.47 -12.17 -13.39
C LEU A 188 -0.16 -12.95 -13.58
N THR A 189 0.71 -12.44 -14.44
CA THR A 189 2.00 -13.07 -14.77
C THR A 189 3.19 -12.35 -14.14
N ILE A 190 3.04 -11.06 -13.80
CA ILE A 190 4.11 -10.23 -13.23
C ILE A 190 3.73 -9.87 -11.80
N PRO A 191 4.40 -10.44 -10.77
CA PRO A 191 4.19 -10.05 -9.38
C PRO A 191 4.43 -8.55 -9.19
N PHE A 192 3.65 -7.91 -8.32
CA PHE A 192 3.81 -6.49 -8.05
C PHE A 192 5.02 -6.23 -7.12
N PRO A 193 6.01 -5.41 -7.52
CA PRO A 193 7.17 -5.11 -6.69
C PRO A 193 6.83 -4.00 -5.68
N PHE A 194 6.49 -4.39 -4.44
CA PHE A 194 6.32 -3.42 -3.36
C PHE A 194 7.66 -2.81 -2.92
N GLY A 195 7.66 -1.52 -2.60
CA GLY A 195 8.83 -0.81 -2.07
C GLY A 195 9.76 -0.19 -3.11
N GLU A 196 9.56 -0.45 -4.40
CA GLU A 196 10.31 0.20 -5.50
C GLU A 196 9.72 1.55 -5.93
N PHE A 197 8.62 1.97 -5.29
CA PHE A 197 7.92 3.20 -5.65
C PHE A 197 8.54 4.42 -4.97
N GLU A 198 9.08 5.34 -5.79
CA GLU A 198 9.43 6.69 -5.36
C GLU A 198 8.27 7.65 -5.66
N PHE A 199 7.64 8.16 -4.62
CA PHE A 199 6.66 9.22 -4.68
C PHE A 199 7.34 10.58 -4.71
N ARG A 200 6.93 11.44 -5.64
CA ARG A 200 7.27 12.86 -5.67
C ARG A 200 5.98 13.65 -5.80
N GLU A 201 5.77 14.60 -4.91
CA GLU A 201 4.66 15.54 -5.04
C GLU A 201 4.92 16.50 -6.20
N PRO A 202 3.87 17.06 -6.83
CA PRO A 202 4.05 18.15 -7.78
C PRO A 202 4.73 19.31 -7.07
N ILE A 203 5.67 19.98 -7.72
CA ILE A 203 6.31 21.16 -7.14
C ILE A 203 5.29 22.29 -7.22
N LEU A 204 4.83 22.75 -6.06
CA LEU A 204 3.88 23.87 -5.95
C LEU A 204 4.47 25.07 -5.21
N SER A 205 5.60 24.88 -4.53
CA SER A 205 6.26 25.91 -3.73
C SER A 205 7.19 26.77 -4.60
N ASN A 206 7.07 28.09 -4.46
CA ASN A 206 8.00 29.02 -5.09
C ASN A 206 9.44 28.81 -4.59
N GLU A 207 9.65 28.40 -3.34
CA GLU A 207 10.99 28.17 -2.77
C GLU A 207 11.79 27.12 -3.56
N GLU A 208 11.17 25.97 -3.84
CA GLU A 208 11.81 24.88 -4.59
C GLU A 208 12.08 25.26 -6.05
N VAL A 209 11.20 26.05 -6.64
CA VAL A 209 11.33 26.52 -8.03
C VAL A 209 12.45 27.54 -8.15
N TYR A 210 12.51 28.54 -7.26
CA TYR A 210 13.59 29.54 -7.30
C TYR A 210 14.95 28.95 -6.97
N ALA A 211 15.03 27.91 -6.12
CA ALA A 211 16.28 27.17 -5.92
C ALA A 211 16.77 26.50 -7.21
N GLN A 212 15.88 25.90 -8.00
CA GLN A 212 16.23 25.32 -9.30
C GLN A 212 16.58 26.39 -10.35
N LEU A 213 15.84 27.51 -10.38
CA LEU A 213 16.16 28.64 -11.26
C LEU A 213 17.53 29.24 -10.96
N PHE A 214 17.91 29.34 -9.69
CA PHE A 214 19.24 29.78 -9.27
C PHE A 214 20.35 28.87 -9.83
N GLU A 215 20.14 27.55 -9.82
CA GLU A 215 21.09 26.59 -10.40
C GLU A 215 21.16 26.66 -11.93
N LEU A 216 20.03 26.93 -12.60
CA LEU A 216 19.96 27.04 -14.06
C LEU A 216 20.51 28.37 -14.60
N PHE A 217 20.30 29.47 -13.86
CA PHE A 217 20.67 30.83 -14.26
C PHE A 217 21.54 31.55 -13.20
N PRO A 218 22.69 30.97 -12.81
CA PRO A 218 23.50 31.50 -11.70
C PRO A 218 24.06 32.91 -11.97
N ASP A 219 24.15 33.31 -13.25
CA ASP A 219 24.63 34.65 -13.63
C ASP A 219 23.55 35.74 -13.46
N TYR A 220 22.27 35.37 -13.33
CA TYR A 220 21.14 36.29 -13.24
C TYR A 220 20.52 36.40 -11.84
N PHE A 221 21.05 35.65 -10.88
CA PHE A 221 20.60 35.66 -9.49
C PHE A 221 21.76 35.85 -8.51
N GLU A 222 21.52 36.55 -7.40
CA GLU A 222 22.42 36.63 -6.25
C GLU A 222 21.69 36.17 -4.97
N GLU A 223 22.37 35.39 -4.13
CA GLU A 223 21.86 35.09 -2.78
C GLU A 223 21.92 36.34 -1.89
N ILE A 224 20.77 36.72 -1.35
CA ILE A 224 20.63 37.84 -0.42
C ILE A 224 20.02 37.40 0.91
N GLU A 225 20.23 38.19 1.96
CA GLU A 225 19.47 38.09 3.21
C GLU A 225 18.44 39.22 3.22
N TYR A 226 17.16 38.87 3.09
CA TYR A 226 16.08 39.85 3.15
C TYR A 226 15.92 40.37 4.58
N VAL A 227 15.96 41.69 4.73
CA VAL A 227 15.74 42.37 6.00
C VAL A 227 14.47 43.18 5.88
N GLU A 228 13.47 42.82 6.68
CA GLU A 228 12.26 43.63 6.79
C GLU A 228 12.63 45.01 7.38
N PRO A 229 12.29 46.09 6.69
CA PRO A 229 12.66 47.46 7.03
C PRO A 229 11.59 48.11 7.92
N GLU A 230 11.97 49.16 8.65
CA GLU A 230 11.13 49.77 9.69
C GLU A 230 9.95 50.58 9.10
N GLU A 231 8.75 50.46 9.71
CA GLU A 231 7.44 50.97 9.22
C GLU A 231 7.36 52.48 8.93
N ASP A 232 8.32 53.29 9.39
CA ASP A 232 8.18 54.74 9.53
C ASP A 232 8.81 55.60 8.42
N GLN A 233 9.15 55.03 7.25
CA GLN A 233 9.78 55.79 6.15
C GLN A 233 8.85 55.94 4.93
N GLU A 234 8.22 57.11 4.81
CA GLU A 234 7.46 57.60 3.64
C GLU A 234 8.37 57.80 2.42
N THR A 235 8.84 56.72 1.81
CA THR A 235 9.59 56.77 0.57
C THR A 235 8.98 55.80 -0.43
N GLU A 236 8.84 56.25 -1.68
CA GLU A 236 8.31 55.46 -2.79
C GLU A 236 9.34 54.36 -3.11
N TYR A 237 8.97 53.10 -2.93
CA TYR A 237 9.87 51.97 -3.04
C TYR A 237 9.44 51.01 -4.14
N ASP A 238 10.41 50.54 -4.90
CA ASP A 238 10.21 49.54 -5.94
C ASP A 238 9.99 48.17 -5.29
N THR A 239 8.78 47.64 -5.43
CA THR A 239 8.37 46.35 -4.86
C THR A 239 8.44 45.21 -5.88
N SER A 240 8.95 45.47 -7.10
CA SER A 240 8.85 44.56 -8.23
C SER A 240 9.37 43.15 -7.93
N ASP A 241 10.45 43.04 -7.15
CA ASP A 241 11.12 41.78 -6.80
C ASP A 241 10.89 41.34 -5.35
N LEU A 242 9.92 41.94 -4.65
CA LEU A 242 9.72 41.73 -3.20
C LEU A 242 9.57 40.25 -2.83
N PHE A 243 8.82 39.48 -3.62
CA PHE A 243 8.58 38.06 -3.38
C PHE A 243 9.84 37.22 -3.56
N ILE A 244 10.61 37.50 -4.63
CA ILE A 244 11.88 36.84 -4.92
C ILE A 244 12.89 37.15 -3.81
N ASN A 245 12.96 38.42 -3.41
CA ASN A 245 13.84 38.89 -2.34
C ASN A 245 13.54 38.20 -1.01
N LYS A 246 12.25 38.04 -0.66
CA LYS A 246 11.83 37.31 0.54
C LYS A 246 12.25 35.84 0.54
N LEU A 247 12.41 35.23 -0.63
CA LEU A 247 12.93 33.86 -0.78
C LEU A 247 14.47 33.80 -0.70
N GLY A 248 15.14 34.94 -0.56
CA GLY A 248 16.60 35.03 -0.40
C GLY A 248 17.37 35.16 -1.71
N TYR A 249 16.69 35.50 -2.81
CA TYR A 249 17.31 35.70 -4.11
C TYR A 249 17.04 37.12 -4.62
N ALA A 250 18.01 37.74 -5.28
CA ALA A 250 17.82 38.99 -6.03
C ALA A 250 18.12 38.77 -7.50
N LEU A 251 17.26 39.27 -8.38
CA LEU A 251 17.56 39.32 -9.81
C LEU A 251 18.64 40.38 -10.05
N THR A 252 19.64 40.04 -10.87
CA THR A 252 20.77 40.93 -11.21
C THR A 252 20.68 41.49 -12.63
N THR A 253 19.59 41.19 -13.34
CA THR A 253 19.37 41.56 -14.74
C THR A 253 18.05 42.30 -14.94
N GLU A 254 18.07 43.32 -15.80
CA GLU A 254 16.89 44.03 -16.30
C GLU A 254 16.64 43.71 -17.79
N ASP A 255 17.42 42.79 -18.38
CA ASP A 255 17.28 42.40 -19.79
C ASP A 255 15.99 41.61 -20.02
N GLU A 256 15.09 42.15 -20.84
CA GLU A 256 13.78 41.56 -21.13
C GLU A 256 13.90 40.14 -21.71
N THR A 257 14.97 39.85 -22.47
CA THR A 257 15.18 38.52 -23.05
C THR A 257 15.54 37.51 -21.96
N ALA A 258 16.51 37.84 -21.11
CA ALA A 258 16.88 37.00 -19.96
C ALA A 258 15.71 36.78 -19.00
N LEU A 259 14.92 37.82 -18.71
CA LEU A 259 13.73 37.70 -17.86
C LEU A 259 12.66 36.79 -18.49
N SER A 260 12.46 36.87 -19.80
CA SER A 260 11.56 35.96 -20.52
C SER A 260 12.06 34.50 -20.50
N GLU A 261 13.38 34.28 -20.58
CA GLU A 261 13.98 32.93 -20.47
C GLU A 261 13.80 32.35 -19.07
N ILE A 262 14.00 33.16 -18.02
CA ILE A 262 13.78 32.77 -16.62
C ILE A 262 12.31 32.43 -16.39
N ARG A 263 11.38 33.26 -16.91
CA ARG A 263 9.93 33.01 -16.83
C ARG A 263 9.55 31.69 -17.50
N ALA A 264 10.02 31.46 -18.72
CA ALA A 264 9.75 30.21 -19.44
C ALA A 264 10.31 28.99 -18.70
N ALA A 265 11.51 29.09 -18.14
CA ALA A 265 12.08 28.02 -17.33
C ALA A 265 11.29 27.77 -16.03
N LYS A 266 10.77 28.82 -15.39
CA LYS A 266 9.91 28.71 -14.20
C LYS A 266 8.66 27.89 -14.54
N ASP A 267 7.98 28.24 -15.63
CA ASP A 267 6.77 27.55 -16.08
C ASP A 267 7.08 26.09 -16.47
N ALA A 268 8.20 25.84 -17.15
CA ALA A 268 8.66 24.50 -17.52
C ALA A 268 8.93 23.61 -16.28
N ILE A 269 9.56 24.13 -15.23
CA ILE A 269 9.80 23.38 -13.97
C ILE A 269 8.46 22.91 -13.37
N TYR A 270 7.45 23.78 -13.32
CA TYR A 270 6.11 23.39 -12.86
C TYR A 270 5.52 22.28 -13.73
N GLU A 271 5.53 22.44 -15.06
CA GLU A 271 4.92 21.49 -15.98
C GLU A 271 5.63 20.13 -16.01
N GLU A 272 6.96 20.10 -15.92
CA GLU A 272 7.75 18.88 -15.81
C GLU A 272 7.41 18.13 -14.52
N SER A 273 7.30 18.84 -13.39
CA SER A 273 6.92 18.23 -12.11
C SER A 273 5.49 17.66 -12.14
N ILE A 274 4.55 18.38 -12.75
CA ILE A 274 3.16 17.96 -12.91
C ILE A 274 3.08 16.72 -13.80
N SER A 275 3.79 16.73 -14.93
CA SER A 275 3.83 15.61 -15.88
C SER A 275 4.43 14.36 -15.23
N TYR A 276 5.55 14.50 -14.52
CA TYR A 276 6.14 13.39 -13.77
C TYR A 276 5.15 12.77 -12.78
N TYR A 277 4.46 13.61 -11.99
CA TYR A 277 3.45 13.13 -11.06
C TYR A 277 2.28 12.42 -11.79
N MET A 278 1.80 12.98 -12.90
CA MET A 278 0.70 12.40 -13.67
C MET A 278 1.05 11.04 -14.25
N GLU A 279 2.29 10.84 -14.69
CA GLU A 279 2.76 9.56 -15.25
C GLU A 279 3.01 8.51 -14.17
N ASN A 280 3.50 8.91 -12.99
CA ASN A 280 4.04 7.98 -11.99
C ASN A 280 3.11 7.74 -10.79
N ALA A 281 2.27 8.72 -10.43
CA ALA A 281 1.47 8.72 -9.20
C ALA A 281 -0.04 8.86 -9.43
N ALA A 282 -0.51 9.53 -10.50
CA ALA A 282 -1.93 9.86 -10.65
C ALA A 282 -2.88 8.66 -10.61
N ASN A 283 -2.47 7.49 -11.11
CA ASN A 283 -3.28 6.27 -10.99
C ASN A 283 -2.41 5.01 -11.10
N ARG A 284 -2.41 4.17 -10.07
CA ARG A 284 -1.74 2.86 -10.10
C ARG A 284 -2.74 1.75 -9.80
N ILE A 285 -2.65 0.67 -10.58
CA ILE A 285 -3.52 -0.50 -10.44
C ILE A 285 -2.68 -1.69 -9.99
N ILE A 286 -3.18 -2.38 -8.98
CA ILE A 286 -2.64 -3.64 -8.46
C ILE A 286 -3.72 -4.70 -8.65
N TYR A 287 -3.40 -5.77 -9.37
CA TYR A 287 -4.34 -6.86 -9.64
C TYR A 287 -4.25 -7.92 -8.55
N LEU A 288 -5.41 -8.34 -8.06
CA LEU A 288 -5.56 -9.35 -7.02
C LEU A 288 -5.72 -10.73 -7.65
N LYS A 289 -4.82 -11.66 -7.35
CA LYS A 289 -4.94 -13.04 -7.84
C LYS A 289 -5.69 -13.90 -6.83
N TYR A 290 -6.63 -14.68 -7.35
CA TYR A 290 -7.34 -15.70 -6.59
C TYR A 290 -7.28 -17.05 -7.29
N SER A 291 -7.08 -18.12 -6.52
CA SER A 291 -7.23 -19.51 -6.99
C SER A 291 -8.49 -20.13 -6.40
N ASP A 292 -9.09 -21.06 -7.15
CA ASP A 292 -10.26 -21.80 -6.67
C ASP A 292 -9.88 -22.75 -5.52
N GLY A 293 -10.79 -22.88 -4.57
CA GLY A 293 -10.62 -23.66 -3.34
C GLY A 293 -10.24 -22.80 -2.13
N ARG A 294 -10.61 -23.29 -0.96
CA ARG A 294 -10.31 -22.73 0.35
C ARG A 294 -9.02 -23.36 0.87
N TYR A 295 -7.89 -22.75 0.56
CA TYR A 295 -6.58 -23.18 1.04
C TYR A 295 -6.06 -22.22 2.09
N ILE A 296 -5.40 -22.77 3.11
CA ILE A 296 -4.57 -21.98 4.02
C ILE A 296 -3.16 -21.96 3.45
N GLN A 297 -2.66 -20.76 3.12
CA GLN A 297 -1.26 -20.56 2.79
C GLN A 297 -0.43 -20.58 4.08
N VAL A 298 0.54 -21.49 4.14
CA VAL A 298 1.37 -21.73 5.31
C VAL A 298 2.78 -21.24 5.02
N SER A 299 3.13 -20.10 5.61
CA SER A 299 4.46 -19.51 5.51
C SER A 299 5.30 -19.72 6.78
N LYS A 300 4.64 -20.06 7.89
CA LYS A 300 5.22 -20.35 9.21
C LYS A 300 4.29 -21.26 10.02
N ALA A 301 4.81 -21.93 11.04
CA ALA A 301 4.06 -22.89 11.86
C ALA A 301 2.80 -22.28 12.50
N SER A 302 2.82 -21.00 12.90
CA SER A 302 1.67 -20.32 13.50
C SER A 302 0.46 -20.17 12.56
N ASP A 303 0.66 -20.30 11.24
CA ASP A 303 -0.42 -20.21 10.26
C ASP A 303 -1.35 -21.44 10.33
N LEU A 304 -0.84 -22.58 10.83
CA LEU A 304 -1.60 -23.80 11.10
C LEU A 304 -2.41 -23.76 12.41
N LYS A 305 -2.45 -22.60 13.10
CA LYS A 305 -3.18 -22.48 14.35
C LYS A 305 -4.68 -22.31 14.08
N ALA A 306 -5.48 -23.26 14.55
CA ALA A 306 -6.94 -23.21 14.51
C ALA A 306 -7.53 -23.66 15.86
N LEU A 307 -8.54 -22.93 16.35
CA LEU A 307 -9.24 -23.21 17.62
C LEU A 307 -8.29 -23.50 18.82
N GLY A 308 -7.17 -22.78 18.88
CA GLY A 308 -6.18 -22.90 19.97
C GLY A 308 -5.20 -24.08 19.85
N LYS A 309 -5.30 -24.89 18.79
CA LYS A 309 -4.39 -25.98 18.47
C LYS A 309 -3.59 -25.64 17.22
N THR A 310 -2.39 -26.20 17.07
CA THR A 310 -1.56 -26.07 15.87
C THR A 310 -1.51 -27.42 15.17
N GLY A 311 -1.80 -27.48 13.87
CA GLY A 311 -1.73 -28.72 13.10
C GLY A 311 -2.51 -28.65 11.79
N PHE A 312 -2.43 -29.72 11.00
CA PHE A 312 -3.20 -29.87 9.76
C PHE A 312 -4.63 -30.34 10.06
N LEU A 313 -5.40 -29.48 10.75
CA LEU A 313 -6.71 -29.83 11.32
C LEU A 313 -7.87 -29.84 10.32
N GLY A 314 -7.65 -29.46 9.05
CA GLY A 314 -8.71 -29.39 8.04
C GLY A 314 -9.70 -28.24 8.25
N ILE A 315 -9.33 -27.26 9.08
CA ILE A 315 -10.18 -26.10 9.41
C ILE A 315 -9.37 -24.80 9.49
N ASP A 316 -10.05 -23.68 9.26
CA ASP A 316 -9.52 -22.34 9.48
C ASP A 316 -9.59 -21.89 10.96
N LYS A 317 -9.06 -20.69 11.24
CA LYS A 317 -9.05 -20.09 12.58
C LYS A 317 -10.43 -19.95 13.22
N SER A 318 -11.48 -19.86 12.39
CA SER A 318 -12.87 -19.72 12.79
C SER A 318 -13.58 -21.08 12.91
N GLY A 319 -12.91 -22.18 12.56
CA GLY A 319 -13.44 -23.54 12.60
C GLY A 319 -14.21 -23.96 11.36
N ASN A 320 -14.13 -23.22 10.25
CA ASN A 320 -14.75 -23.63 9.00
C ASN A 320 -13.85 -24.63 8.27
N GLU A 321 -14.45 -25.60 7.60
CA GLU A 321 -13.74 -26.54 6.74
C GLU A 321 -13.00 -25.83 5.60
N ILE A 322 -11.84 -26.39 5.25
CA ILE A 322 -10.98 -25.93 4.16
C ILE A 322 -10.70 -27.09 3.20
N ASP A 323 -10.39 -26.77 1.96
CA ASP A 323 -10.01 -27.74 0.95
C ASP A 323 -8.56 -28.22 1.13
N GLY A 324 -7.71 -27.43 1.80
CA GLY A 324 -6.34 -27.86 2.04
C GLY A 324 -5.36 -26.80 2.54
N TYR A 325 -4.08 -27.12 2.39
CA TYR A 325 -2.94 -26.30 2.77
C TYR A 325 -1.98 -26.14 1.59
N ILE A 326 -1.45 -24.93 1.41
CA ILE A 326 -0.39 -24.64 0.43
C ILE A 326 0.84 -24.16 1.21
N ILE A 327 1.93 -24.89 1.12
CA ILE A 327 3.18 -24.52 1.78
C ILE A 327 3.90 -23.49 0.92
N MET A 328 4.29 -22.37 1.54
CA MET A 328 4.87 -21.22 0.84
C MET A 328 6.37 -21.05 1.09
N ASN A 329 6.90 -21.68 2.14
CA ASN A 329 8.32 -21.66 2.53
C ASN A 329 8.68 -22.97 3.26
N ASP A 330 9.97 -23.21 3.46
CA ASP A 330 10.42 -24.21 4.45
C ASP A 330 9.91 -23.84 5.85
N ILE A 331 9.30 -24.81 6.56
CA ILE A 331 8.70 -24.60 7.87
C ILE A 331 9.45 -25.42 8.92
N ASP A 332 9.96 -24.76 9.95
CA ASP A 332 10.58 -25.41 11.11
C ASP A 332 9.57 -25.53 12.27
N PHE A 333 9.32 -26.77 12.72
CA PHE A 333 8.43 -27.08 13.84
C PHE A 333 9.20 -27.31 15.17
N ALA A 334 10.47 -26.96 15.25
CA ALA A 334 11.24 -27.07 16.48
C ALA A 334 10.58 -26.29 17.63
N GLY A 335 10.17 -27.01 18.68
CA GLY A 335 9.50 -26.44 19.86
C GLY A 335 7.98 -26.32 19.72
N GLU A 336 7.42 -26.60 18.54
CA GLU A 336 5.98 -26.63 18.32
C GLU A 336 5.37 -27.95 18.81
N THR A 337 4.12 -27.88 19.29
CA THR A 337 3.33 -29.07 19.64
C THR A 337 2.17 -29.20 18.67
N LEU A 338 2.26 -30.18 17.78
CA LEU A 338 1.20 -30.44 16.81
C LEU A 338 0.09 -31.29 17.44
N ALA A 339 -1.15 -30.88 17.17
CA ALA A 339 -2.33 -31.67 17.47
C ALA A 339 -2.62 -32.62 16.31
N MET A 340 -2.94 -33.87 16.65
CA MET A 340 -3.45 -34.84 15.70
C MET A 340 -4.85 -34.42 15.23
N ALA A 341 -5.07 -34.44 13.91
CA ALA A 341 -6.38 -34.20 13.33
C ALA A 341 -7.25 -35.47 13.40
N ASP A 342 -8.55 -35.33 13.70
CA ASP A 342 -9.45 -36.50 13.82
C ASP A 342 -9.66 -37.21 12.47
N SER A 343 -9.80 -36.42 11.40
CA SER A 343 -9.85 -36.89 10.00
C SER A 343 -9.42 -35.75 9.07
N PHE A 344 -8.81 -36.08 7.94
CA PHE A 344 -8.48 -35.13 6.88
C PHE A 344 -8.71 -35.75 5.50
N SER A 345 -9.42 -35.03 4.64
CA SER A 345 -9.75 -35.41 3.26
C SER A 345 -9.36 -34.35 2.24
N GLY A 346 -8.62 -33.31 2.68
CA GLY A 346 -8.20 -32.21 1.83
C GLY A 346 -6.87 -32.49 1.15
N LYS A 347 -6.29 -31.41 0.61
CA LYS A 347 -5.02 -31.45 -0.11
C LYS A 347 -3.90 -30.71 0.63
N ILE A 348 -2.70 -31.27 0.68
CA ILE A 348 -1.49 -30.61 1.16
C ILE A 348 -0.54 -30.46 -0.03
N VAL A 349 -0.41 -29.22 -0.52
CA VAL A 349 0.47 -28.86 -1.62
C VAL A 349 1.77 -28.32 -1.03
N GLY A 350 2.83 -29.11 -1.05
CA GLY A 350 4.11 -28.74 -0.47
C GLY A 350 4.93 -27.75 -1.30
N ASN A 351 4.64 -27.58 -2.61
CA ASN A 351 5.41 -26.74 -3.54
C ASN A 351 6.92 -27.03 -3.57
N GLY A 352 7.35 -28.23 -3.16
CA GLY A 352 8.74 -28.63 -3.04
C GLY A 352 9.43 -28.19 -1.73
N TYR A 353 8.72 -27.51 -0.83
CA TYR A 353 9.26 -27.06 0.45
C TYR A 353 9.35 -28.17 1.49
N THR A 354 10.15 -27.89 2.53
CA THR A 354 10.48 -28.84 3.59
C THR A 354 9.76 -28.50 4.90
N LEU A 355 9.14 -29.50 5.52
CA LEU A 355 8.59 -29.46 6.87
C LEU A 355 9.59 -30.15 7.82
N LYS A 356 10.26 -29.34 8.66
CA LYS A 356 11.41 -29.76 9.47
C LYS A 356 11.03 -29.98 10.93
N ASN A 357 11.72 -30.90 11.58
CA ASN A 357 11.74 -31.04 13.05
C ASN A 357 10.36 -31.33 13.68
N ILE A 358 9.47 -32.01 12.95
CA ILE A 358 8.18 -32.41 13.50
C ILE A 358 8.41 -33.48 14.57
N LYS A 359 8.00 -33.19 15.80
CA LYS A 359 8.11 -34.12 16.93
C LYS A 359 6.74 -34.49 17.49
N LEU A 360 6.36 -35.74 17.29
CA LEU A 360 5.18 -36.37 17.88
C LEU A 360 5.60 -37.16 19.11
N ARG A 361 5.13 -36.75 20.29
CA ARG A 361 5.51 -37.38 21.56
C ARG A 361 4.30 -37.78 22.37
N LEU A 362 4.23 -39.07 22.71
CA LEU A 362 3.17 -39.61 23.56
C LEU A 362 3.75 -40.01 24.91
N LYS A 363 3.18 -39.46 25.98
CA LYS A 363 3.61 -39.75 27.35
C LYS A 363 2.48 -40.20 28.25
N SER A 364 2.77 -41.14 29.14
CA SER A 364 1.85 -41.45 30.22
C SER A 364 1.78 -40.34 31.27
N LYS A 365 0.59 -40.14 31.82
CA LYS A 365 0.38 -39.33 33.02
C LYS A 365 0.78 -40.12 34.26
N LYS A 366 1.04 -39.44 35.39
CA LYS A 366 1.35 -40.10 36.68
C LYS A 366 0.26 -41.09 37.12
N MET A 367 -1.00 -40.77 36.83
CA MET A 367 -2.14 -41.65 36.96
C MET A 367 -2.81 -41.74 35.59
N ASP A 368 -2.41 -42.74 34.82
CA ASP A 368 -2.92 -42.99 33.49
C ASP A 368 -4.03 -44.04 33.56
N GLN A 369 -5.27 -43.64 33.30
CA GLN A 369 -6.41 -44.56 33.26
C GLN A 369 -6.71 -45.02 31.84
N ASP A 370 -6.00 -44.47 30.85
CA ASP A 370 -6.20 -44.81 29.45
C ASP A 370 -5.74 -46.26 29.23
N LYS A 371 -6.56 -47.03 28.53
CA LYS A 371 -6.22 -48.41 28.12
C LYS A 371 -5.60 -48.45 26.74
N HIS A 372 -5.79 -47.38 25.97
CA HIS A 372 -5.31 -47.22 24.61
C HIS A 372 -4.98 -45.74 24.35
N LYS A 373 -3.99 -45.47 23.49
CA LYS A 373 -3.66 -44.13 23.03
C LYS A 373 -3.14 -44.17 21.60
N ASP A 374 -3.37 -43.07 20.89
CA ASP A 374 -3.00 -42.91 19.49
C ASP A 374 -2.11 -41.69 19.30
N ILE A 375 -1.14 -41.78 18.39
CA ILE A 375 -0.38 -40.61 17.96
C ILE A 375 0.08 -40.69 16.49
N ALA A 376 -0.28 -39.67 15.73
CA ALA A 376 0.16 -39.40 14.36
C ALA A 376 -0.11 -37.93 14.03
N LEU A 377 0.21 -37.48 12.81
CA LEU A 377 -0.29 -36.19 12.30
C LEU A 377 -1.82 -36.24 12.08
N PHE A 378 -2.30 -37.36 11.57
CA PHE A 378 -3.72 -37.59 11.30
C PHE A 378 -4.18 -38.88 11.96
N ASN A 379 -5.32 -38.87 12.62
CA ASN A 379 -5.95 -40.10 13.05
C ASN A 379 -6.47 -40.87 11.83
N GLU A 380 -7.13 -40.18 10.90
CA GLU A 380 -7.57 -40.76 9.63
C GLU A 380 -7.27 -39.85 8.43
N LEU A 381 -6.66 -40.42 7.38
CA LEU A 381 -6.65 -39.84 6.04
C LEU A 381 -7.71 -40.57 5.19
N ASN A 382 -8.62 -39.81 4.59
CA ASN A 382 -9.72 -40.36 3.79
C ASN A 382 -9.84 -39.59 2.47
N GLY A 383 -9.32 -40.18 1.39
CA GLY A 383 -9.25 -39.50 0.09
C GLY A 383 -8.37 -38.24 0.08
N ALA A 384 -7.44 -38.12 1.04
CA ALA A 384 -6.55 -36.98 1.13
C ALA A 384 -5.47 -37.02 0.05
N GLU A 385 -5.03 -35.85 -0.41
CA GLU A 385 -3.93 -35.71 -1.37
C GLU A 385 -2.75 -34.99 -0.72
N ILE A 386 -1.57 -35.59 -0.71
CA ILE A 386 -0.34 -34.95 -0.20
C ILE A 386 0.69 -34.99 -1.32
N GLU A 387 1.14 -33.83 -1.77
CA GLU A 387 2.03 -33.75 -2.92
C GLU A 387 3.19 -32.77 -2.74
N ASN A 388 4.32 -33.11 -3.37
CA ASN A 388 5.49 -32.25 -3.53
C ASN A 388 5.99 -31.68 -2.18
N VAL A 389 6.14 -32.53 -1.16
CA VAL A 389 6.57 -32.09 0.18
C VAL A 389 7.70 -32.97 0.70
N ILE A 390 8.63 -32.36 1.42
CA ILE A 390 9.72 -33.05 2.09
C ILE A 390 9.48 -32.98 3.60
N PHE A 391 9.45 -34.11 4.28
CA PHE A 391 9.49 -34.19 5.74
C PHE A 391 10.92 -34.48 6.19
N GLU A 392 11.51 -33.57 6.97
CA GLU A 392 12.89 -33.70 7.44
C GLU A 392 12.97 -33.74 8.96
N ASN A 393 13.78 -34.66 9.49
CA ASN A 393 14.00 -34.82 10.93
C ASN A 393 12.69 -35.00 11.72
N ALA A 394 11.87 -35.93 11.24
CA ALA A 394 10.63 -36.31 11.88
C ALA A 394 10.87 -37.32 13.00
N ILE A 395 10.22 -37.13 14.16
CA ILE A 395 10.41 -37.96 15.35
C ILE A 395 9.07 -38.38 15.94
N VAL A 396 8.85 -39.69 16.08
CA VAL A 396 7.76 -40.30 16.86
C VAL A 396 8.36 -40.96 18.10
N GLU A 397 8.10 -40.41 19.28
CA GLU A 397 8.66 -40.88 20.55
C GLU A 397 7.56 -41.29 21.54
N LEU A 398 7.52 -42.58 21.89
CA LEU A 398 6.57 -43.14 22.84
C LEU A 398 7.24 -43.37 24.21
N ASP A 399 6.62 -42.86 25.26
CA ASP A 399 7.05 -42.99 26.67
C ASP A 399 5.80 -43.24 27.53
N VAL A 400 5.19 -44.40 27.30
CA VAL A 400 3.92 -44.83 27.89
C VAL A 400 4.17 -45.94 28.93
N ASN A 401 3.32 -46.03 29.95
CA ASN A 401 3.37 -47.09 30.96
C ASN A 401 3.02 -48.46 30.35
N SER A 402 3.64 -49.53 30.87
CA SER A 402 3.31 -50.92 30.50
C SER A 402 1.82 -51.22 30.72
N GLY A 403 1.23 -52.01 29.81
CA GLY A 403 -0.17 -52.44 29.88
C GLY A 403 -1.17 -51.55 29.12
N ILE A 404 -0.71 -50.49 28.46
CA ILE A 404 -1.53 -49.61 27.61
C ILE A 404 -1.25 -49.96 26.14
N SER A 405 -2.28 -50.25 25.34
CA SER A 405 -2.11 -50.51 23.91
C SER A 405 -1.89 -49.22 23.14
N ILE A 406 -1.11 -49.25 22.06
CA ILE A 406 -0.73 -48.04 21.31
C ILE A 406 -0.88 -48.26 19.82
N ASP A 407 -1.47 -47.27 19.15
CA ASP A 407 -1.29 -47.08 17.72
C ASP A 407 -0.44 -45.84 17.46
N ALA A 408 0.63 -45.99 16.70
CA ALA A 408 1.46 -44.84 16.38
C ALA A 408 2.09 -44.94 14.99
N ALA A 409 2.04 -43.83 14.27
CA ALA A 409 2.79 -43.68 13.02
C ALA A 409 3.15 -42.21 12.83
N PHE A 410 4.00 -41.89 11.85
CA PHE A 410 4.29 -40.50 11.57
C PHE A 410 3.12 -39.79 10.91
N LEU A 411 2.59 -40.36 9.82
CA LEU A 411 1.62 -39.68 8.98
C LEU A 411 0.19 -39.91 9.47
N ALA A 412 -0.31 -41.15 9.47
CA ALA A 412 -1.64 -41.42 9.96
C ALA A 412 -1.81 -42.76 10.69
N ILE A 413 -2.80 -42.87 11.58
CA ILE A 413 -3.18 -44.18 12.12
C ILE A 413 -3.83 -44.99 11.00
N LYS A 414 -4.85 -44.44 10.34
CA LYS A 414 -5.54 -45.07 9.22
C LYS A 414 -5.47 -44.22 7.95
N SER A 415 -5.16 -44.85 6.82
CA SER A 415 -5.25 -44.23 5.49
C SER A 415 -6.18 -45.03 4.59
N THR A 416 -7.18 -44.37 4.01
CA THR A 416 -8.13 -44.94 3.05
C THR A 416 -8.15 -44.12 1.77
N ASP A 417 -7.94 -44.77 0.62
CA ASP A 417 -8.03 -44.18 -0.73
C ASP A 417 -7.27 -42.85 -0.92
N SER A 418 -6.23 -42.61 -0.12
CA SER A 418 -5.46 -41.36 -0.14
C SER A 418 -4.33 -41.44 -1.19
N VAL A 419 -3.80 -40.30 -1.60
CA VAL A 419 -2.78 -40.21 -2.64
C VAL A 419 -1.58 -39.43 -2.12
N LEU A 420 -0.40 -40.05 -2.24
CA LEU A 420 0.89 -39.42 -1.96
C LEU A 420 1.68 -39.32 -3.27
N THR A 421 2.07 -38.11 -3.67
CA THR A 421 2.80 -37.88 -4.92
C THR A 421 4.04 -37.02 -4.69
N ASN A 422 5.23 -37.49 -5.06
CA ASN A 422 6.50 -36.77 -4.85
C ASN A 422 6.72 -36.36 -3.38
N VAL A 423 6.51 -37.29 -2.45
CA VAL A 423 6.68 -37.05 -1.00
C VAL A 423 7.98 -37.71 -0.53
N LYS A 424 8.87 -36.93 0.07
CA LYS A 424 10.15 -37.44 0.58
C LYS A 424 10.18 -37.39 2.11
N PHE A 425 10.64 -38.46 2.74
CA PHE A 425 10.92 -38.51 4.17
C PHE A 425 12.43 -38.67 4.37
N THR A 426 13.05 -37.72 5.05
CA THR A 426 14.49 -37.68 5.31
C THR A 426 14.74 -37.62 6.80
N SER A 427 15.41 -38.64 7.35
CA SER A 427 15.65 -38.80 8.79
C SER A 427 14.36 -38.87 9.60
N LEU A 428 13.56 -39.91 9.36
CA LEU A 428 12.40 -40.25 10.20
C LEU A 428 12.83 -41.24 11.28
N SER A 429 12.45 -40.99 12.53
CA SER A 429 12.67 -41.92 13.63
C SER A 429 11.38 -42.26 14.39
N LEU A 430 11.22 -43.54 14.73
CA LEU A 430 10.14 -44.04 15.59
C LEU A 430 10.73 -44.87 16.72
N THR A 431 10.39 -44.56 17.98
CA THR A 431 10.85 -45.30 19.16
C THR A 431 9.69 -45.61 20.11
N SER A 432 9.49 -46.89 20.44
CA SER A 432 8.36 -47.35 21.27
C SER A 432 8.56 -47.24 22.79
N GLY A 433 9.81 -47.11 23.23
CA GLY A 433 10.16 -46.88 24.63
C GLY A 433 9.95 -48.09 25.54
N LYS A 434 9.91 -47.85 26.87
CA LYS A 434 9.91 -48.93 27.88
C LYS A 434 8.54 -49.59 28.11
N GLY A 435 7.46 -48.97 27.65
CA GLY A 435 6.10 -49.51 27.78
C GLY A 435 5.81 -50.64 26.80
N ASP A 436 6.61 -50.75 25.75
CA ASP A 436 6.59 -51.81 24.76
C ASP A 436 7.32 -53.05 25.29
N ASP A 437 6.68 -53.73 26.24
CA ASP A 437 7.22 -54.87 26.99
C ASP A 437 6.42 -56.18 26.78
N GLY A 438 5.65 -56.25 25.69
CA GLY A 438 4.82 -57.40 25.31
C GLY A 438 3.55 -57.59 26.13
N LYS A 439 3.29 -56.78 27.17
CA LYS A 439 2.06 -56.89 27.98
C LYS A 439 0.83 -56.26 27.33
N ALA A 440 1.02 -55.37 26.36
CA ALA A 440 -0.03 -54.74 25.58
C ALA A 440 0.39 -54.64 24.12
N ILE A 441 -0.60 -54.54 23.23
CA ILE A 441 -0.36 -54.51 21.79
C ILE A 441 0.10 -53.10 21.39
N TYR A 442 1.24 -53.03 20.71
CA TYR A 442 1.73 -51.83 20.03
C TYR A 442 1.60 -52.08 18.52
N ARG A 443 0.71 -51.36 17.84
CA ARG A 443 0.61 -51.33 16.38
C ARG A 443 1.32 -50.09 15.89
N LEU A 444 2.44 -50.26 15.21
CA LEU A 444 3.33 -49.17 14.84
C LEU A 444 3.48 -49.13 13.33
N GLY A 445 3.53 -47.94 12.76
CA GLY A 445 3.76 -47.70 11.34
C GLY A 445 4.89 -46.70 11.15
N ASP A 446 5.67 -46.83 10.08
CA ASP A 446 6.50 -45.72 9.64
C ASP A 446 5.61 -44.53 9.23
N LEU A 447 4.74 -44.73 8.24
CA LEU A 447 3.75 -43.75 7.79
C LEU A 447 2.34 -44.08 8.29
N PHE A 448 1.95 -45.36 8.24
CA PHE A 448 0.58 -45.80 8.53
C PHE A 448 0.54 -47.02 9.44
N VAL A 449 -0.39 -47.04 10.39
CA VAL A 449 -0.69 -48.28 11.13
C VAL A 449 -1.55 -49.21 10.26
N GLU A 450 -2.61 -48.66 9.67
CA GLU A 450 -3.52 -49.35 8.75
C GLU A 450 -3.64 -48.56 7.44
N GLU A 451 -3.55 -49.27 6.32
CA GLU A 451 -3.57 -48.70 4.97
C GLU A 451 -4.51 -49.51 4.08
N THR A 452 -5.40 -48.84 3.34
CA THR A 452 -6.24 -49.47 2.32
C THR A 452 -6.46 -48.54 1.12
N GLY A 453 -6.01 -48.95 -0.07
CA GLY A 453 -6.29 -48.23 -1.32
C GLY A 453 -5.45 -46.96 -1.54
N THR A 454 -4.49 -46.68 -0.65
CA THR A 454 -3.56 -45.55 -0.74
C THR A 454 -2.63 -45.75 -1.91
N LYS A 455 -2.48 -44.71 -2.73
CA LYS A 455 -1.59 -44.70 -3.89
C LYS A 455 -0.37 -43.86 -3.56
N ALA A 456 0.81 -44.42 -3.81
CA ALA A 456 2.08 -43.72 -3.64
C ALA A 456 2.82 -43.67 -4.99
N GLU A 457 3.10 -42.46 -5.46
CA GLU A 457 3.91 -42.19 -6.64
C GLU A 457 5.12 -41.37 -6.22
N ASN A 458 6.33 -41.88 -6.46
CA ASN A 458 7.58 -41.23 -6.07
C ASN A 458 7.62 -40.84 -4.57
N VAL A 459 7.18 -41.76 -3.71
CA VAL A 459 7.29 -41.63 -2.26
C VAL A 459 8.54 -42.35 -1.79
N THR A 460 9.43 -41.65 -1.10
CA THR A 460 10.75 -42.20 -0.73
C THR A 460 11.09 -41.94 0.73
N GLY A 461 11.77 -42.90 1.34
CA GLY A 461 12.35 -42.79 2.69
C GLY A 461 13.87 -42.83 2.64
N GLU A 462 14.53 -41.93 3.34
CA GLU A 462 15.99 -41.92 3.50
C GLU A 462 16.31 -41.77 5.00
N ASN A 463 17.22 -42.61 5.51
CA ASN A 463 17.60 -42.65 6.92
C ASN A 463 16.42 -42.90 7.88
N ILE A 464 15.58 -43.90 7.57
CA ILE A 464 14.43 -44.29 8.39
C ILE A 464 14.90 -45.22 9.52
N VAL A 465 14.73 -44.79 10.77
CA VAL A 465 15.19 -45.52 11.97
C VAL A 465 14.01 -45.88 12.86
N ILE A 466 13.67 -47.17 12.92
CA ILE A 466 12.58 -47.68 13.78
C ILE A 466 13.16 -48.57 14.85
N THR A 467 13.00 -48.18 16.11
CA THR A 467 13.48 -48.91 17.30
C THR A 467 12.31 -49.33 18.17
N VAL A 468 11.89 -50.58 18.01
CA VAL A 468 10.70 -51.15 18.66
C VAL A 468 11.01 -52.52 19.28
N SER A 469 10.15 -53.03 20.17
CA SER A 469 10.31 -54.38 20.73
C SER A 469 10.00 -55.46 19.69
N ASP A 470 10.42 -56.70 19.98
CA ASP A 470 10.08 -57.86 19.14
C ASP A 470 8.59 -58.22 19.21
N ASP A 471 7.85 -57.71 20.20
CA ASP A 471 6.41 -57.97 20.38
C ASP A 471 5.54 -56.95 19.62
N ALA A 472 6.12 -55.86 19.10
CA ALA A 472 5.40 -54.82 18.38
C ALA A 472 4.96 -55.27 16.98
N LEU A 473 3.73 -54.92 16.60
CA LEU A 473 3.20 -55.14 15.26
C LEU A 473 3.59 -53.96 14.37
N LEU A 474 4.69 -54.10 13.64
CA LEU A 474 5.23 -53.05 12.78
C LEU A 474 4.73 -53.18 11.32
N ASN A 475 4.09 -52.13 10.82
CA ASN A 475 3.82 -51.92 9.41
C ASN A 475 4.90 -51.01 8.80
N ARG A 476 5.45 -51.41 7.65
CA ARG A 476 6.43 -50.62 6.90
C ARG A 476 5.87 -50.33 5.52
N PHE A 477 5.64 -49.05 5.26
CA PHE A 477 5.19 -48.53 3.98
C PHE A 477 6.37 -48.05 3.12
N LEU A 478 7.43 -47.53 3.74
CA LEU A 478 8.62 -47.08 3.04
C LEU A 478 9.55 -48.27 2.78
N ASP A 479 9.91 -48.47 1.51
CA ASP A 479 10.99 -49.38 1.14
C ASP A 479 12.33 -48.79 1.63
N ASN A 480 13.11 -49.59 2.37
CA ASN A 480 14.44 -49.21 2.89
C ASN A 480 15.48 -49.08 1.78
#